data_AF-A0A7S3Q5K9-F1
#
_entry.id   AF-A0A7S3Q5K9-F1
#
_cell.length_a   1.000
_cell.length_b   1.000
_cell.length_c   1.000
_cell.angle_alpha   90.00
_cell.angle_beta   90.00
_cell.angle_gamma   90.00
#
_symmetry.space_group_name_H-M   'P 1'
#
loop_
_entity.id
_entity.type
_entity.pdbx_description
1 polymer ?
#
loop_
_entity_poly.entity_id
_entity_poly.type
_entity_poly.pdbx_seq_one_letter_code
_entity_poly.pdbx_strand_id
1 'polypeptide(L)'
;SIKLLIDSMVDICDEKGFDTKHTYIWADCFCSNHHRSFDFKTYLTSVRALLLKTREVVCLLNCWKDPDYLKKMWTITVLFVAVVEKCNITFVLPPSERLELVNEISNNGYSNVLLSLPSFDIEKAEAVK
;
A
#
# COMPACT_ATOMS: atom_id res chain seq x y z
N SER A 1 -4.57 13.40 4.08
CA SER A 1 -4.30 14.67 3.37
C SER A 1 -3.00 14.53 2.57
N ILE A 2 -2.75 15.37 1.56
CA ILE A 2 -1.47 15.34 0.79
C ILE A 2 -0.25 15.54 1.72
N LYS A 3 -0.39 16.37 2.75
CA LYS A 3 0.65 16.57 3.75
C LYS A 3 1.06 15.25 4.44
N LEU A 4 0.08 14.46 4.90
CA LEU A 4 0.36 13.15 5.52
C LEU A 4 1.10 12.20 4.58
N LEU A 5 0.75 12.21 3.28
CA LEU A 5 1.46 11.46 2.26
C LEU A 5 2.93 11.91 2.18
N ILE A 6 3.18 13.22 2.04
CA ILE A 6 4.55 13.76 1.92
C ILE A 6 5.37 13.44 3.17
N ASP A 7 4.82 13.73 4.36
CA ASP A 7 5.51 13.49 5.64
C ASP A 7 5.87 12.00 5.77
N SER A 8 4.95 11.10 5.43
CA SER A 8 5.19 9.65 5.42
C SER A 8 6.30 9.22 4.44
N MET A 9 6.38 9.86 3.27
CA MET A 9 7.42 9.54 2.29
C MET A 9 8.80 10.03 2.74
N VAL A 10 8.87 11.19 3.39
CA VAL A 10 10.11 11.71 3.98
C VAL A 10 10.61 10.77 5.06
N ASP A 11 9.75 10.38 6.00
CA ASP A 11 10.09 9.44 7.07
C ASP A 11 10.65 8.12 6.49
N ILE A 12 10.02 7.56 5.45
CA ILE A 12 10.51 6.34 4.79
C ILE A 12 11.85 6.55 4.10
N CYS A 13 12.05 7.69 3.43
CA CYS A 13 13.33 7.96 2.79
C CYS A 13 14.44 8.04 3.84
N ASP A 14 14.19 8.71 4.96
CA ASP A 14 15.16 8.82 6.05
C ASP A 14 15.45 7.46 6.69
N GLU A 15 14.41 6.66 6.98
CA GLU A 15 14.55 5.30 7.55
C GLU A 15 15.34 4.36 6.63
N LYS A 16 15.15 4.46 5.31
CA LYS A 16 15.81 3.61 4.31
C LYS A 16 17.12 4.19 3.78
N GLY A 17 17.50 5.40 4.19
CA GLY A 17 18.69 6.10 3.67
C GLY A 17 18.57 6.50 2.20
N PHE A 18 17.36 6.72 1.70
CA PHE A 18 17.12 7.23 0.35
C PHE A 18 17.36 8.75 0.29
N ASP A 19 18.02 9.21 -0.77
CA ASP A 19 18.16 10.64 -1.02
C ASP A 19 16.82 11.22 -1.52
N THR A 20 16.15 11.99 -0.67
CA THR A 20 14.86 12.63 -0.99
C THR A 20 14.90 13.50 -2.24
N LYS A 21 16.06 14.02 -2.65
CA LYS A 21 16.21 14.83 -3.87
C LYS A 21 16.31 14.01 -5.15
N HIS A 22 16.74 12.75 -5.05
CA HIS A 22 16.95 11.84 -6.19
C HIS A 22 16.04 10.61 -6.16
N THR A 23 15.10 10.57 -5.22
CA THR A 23 14.11 9.52 -5.09
C THR A 23 12.83 9.93 -5.80
N TYR A 24 12.46 9.15 -6.81
CA TYR A 24 11.24 9.37 -7.57
C TYR A 24 10.16 8.42 -7.08
N ILE A 25 9.02 8.97 -6.69
CA ILE A 25 7.90 8.20 -6.17
C ILE A 25 6.86 8.07 -7.26
N TRP A 26 6.46 6.83 -7.54
CA TRP A 26 5.31 6.55 -8.37
C TRP A 26 4.10 6.32 -7.47
N ALA A 27 3.03 7.09 -7.66
CA ALA A 27 1.77 6.89 -6.95
C ALA A 27 0.61 6.88 -7.94
N ASP A 28 -0.17 5.79 -7.91
CA ASP A 28 -1.27 5.54 -8.86
C ASP A 28 -2.32 6.66 -8.86
N CYS A 29 -2.55 7.31 -7.71
CA CYS A 29 -3.48 8.43 -7.58
C CYS A 29 -3.09 9.66 -8.42
N PHE A 30 -1.82 9.81 -8.81
CA PHE A 30 -1.34 10.88 -9.70
C PHE A 30 -1.18 10.41 -11.16
N CYS A 31 -1.14 9.10 -11.40
CA CYS A 31 -1.00 8.51 -12.73
C CYS A 31 -2.36 8.10 -13.28
N SER A 32 -3.20 9.10 -13.58
CA SER A 32 -4.30 9.02 -14.54
C SER A 32 -5.27 7.84 -14.38
N ASN A 33 -5.49 7.34 -13.16
CA ASN A 33 -6.25 6.10 -12.94
C ASN A 33 -5.86 5.03 -13.97
N HIS A 34 -4.59 4.63 -14.05
CA HIS A 34 -4.12 3.69 -15.09
C HIS A 34 -4.97 2.40 -15.19
N HIS A 35 -5.66 2.01 -14.11
CA HIS A 35 -6.64 0.92 -14.11
C HIS A 35 -7.92 1.18 -14.94
N ARG A 36 -8.23 2.44 -15.32
CA ARG A 36 -9.40 2.84 -16.13
C ARG A 36 -9.15 2.89 -17.63
N SER A 37 -7.89 3.06 -18.06
CA SER A 37 -7.56 3.34 -19.47
C SER A 37 -6.98 2.15 -20.22
N PHE A 38 -6.70 1.04 -19.53
CA PHE A 38 -6.08 -0.15 -20.10
C PHE A 38 -6.91 -1.40 -19.84
N ASP A 39 -6.82 -2.38 -20.74
CA ASP A 39 -7.26 -3.72 -20.42
C ASP A 39 -6.38 -4.30 -19.28
N PHE A 40 -6.93 -5.27 -18.56
CA PHE A 40 -6.27 -5.82 -17.37
C PHE A 40 -4.88 -6.41 -17.66
N LYS A 41 -4.65 -6.99 -18.84
CA LYS A 41 -3.35 -7.57 -19.20
C LYS A 41 -2.30 -6.47 -19.41
N THR A 42 -2.67 -5.39 -20.08
CA THR A 42 -1.81 -4.22 -20.25
C THR A 42 -1.49 -3.55 -18.91
N TYR A 43 -2.50 -3.41 -18.04
CA TYR A 43 -2.31 -2.92 -16.67
C TYR A 43 -1.35 -3.80 -15.87
N LEU A 44 -1.54 -5.12 -15.86
CA LEU A 44 -0.63 -6.04 -15.18
C LEU A 44 0.81 -5.94 -15.70
N THR A 45 0.97 -5.81 -17.02
CA THR A 45 2.29 -5.69 -17.64
C THR A 45 2.99 -4.42 -17.20
N SER A 46 2.28 -3.29 -17.14
CA SER A 46 2.86 -2.02 -16.70
C SER A 46 3.20 -2.01 -15.21
N VAL A 47 2.30 -2.53 -14.36
CA VAL A 47 2.54 -2.68 -12.92
C VAL A 47 3.77 -3.55 -12.67
N ARG A 48 3.86 -4.71 -13.33
CA ARG A 48 5.00 -5.61 -13.20
C ARG A 48 6.31 -4.94 -13.63
N ALA A 49 6.32 -4.25 -14.77
CA ALA A 49 7.50 -3.55 -15.26
C ALA A 49 7.96 -2.45 -14.28
N LEU A 50 7.02 -1.72 -13.68
CA LEU A 50 7.31 -0.73 -12.65
C LEU A 50 7.93 -1.38 -11.40
N LEU A 51 7.30 -2.42 -10.87
CA LEU A 51 7.74 -3.10 -9.65
C LEU A 51 9.13 -3.75 -9.81
N LEU A 52 9.42 -4.30 -10.99
CA LEU A 52 10.75 -4.83 -11.30
C LEU A 52 11.85 -3.76 -11.26
N LYS A 53 11.49 -2.51 -11.59
CA LYS A 53 12.41 -1.36 -11.59
C LYS A 53 12.57 -0.77 -10.19
N THR A 54 11.49 -0.64 -9.42
CA THR A 54 11.53 0.05 -8.11
C THR A 54 11.92 -0.88 -6.97
N ARG A 55 11.48 -2.15 -6.99
CA ARG A 55 11.66 -3.17 -5.92
C ARG A 55 11.14 -2.77 -4.52
N GLU A 56 10.63 -1.57 -4.38
CA GLU A 56 10.06 -0.99 -3.17
C GLU A 56 8.61 -0.59 -3.43
N VAL A 57 7.74 -0.99 -2.50
CA VAL A 57 6.31 -0.68 -2.52
C VAL A 57 5.91 -0.12 -1.18
N VAL A 58 5.32 1.07 -1.18
CA VAL A 58 4.79 1.71 0.00
C VAL A 58 3.26 1.73 -0.08
N CYS A 59 2.62 1.08 0.89
CA CYS A 59 1.17 0.99 1.01
C CYS A 59 0.70 1.92 2.12
N LEU A 60 0.08 3.02 1.74
CA LEU A 60 -0.51 3.97 2.68
C LEU A 60 -1.90 3.50 3.06
N LEU A 61 -2.06 3.08 4.31
CA LEU A 61 -3.34 2.68 4.86
C LEU A 61 -4.00 3.90 5.51
N ASN A 62 -5.33 4.00 5.43
CA ASN A 62 -6.09 5.01 6.16
C ASN A 62 -6.34 4.61 7.62
N CYS A 63 -6.45 3.31 7.89
CA CYS A 63 -6.62 2.73 9.21
C CYS A 63 -5.96 1.34 9.26
N TRP A 64 -5.67 0.84 10.47
CA TRP A 64 -5.16 -0.53 10.61
C TRP A 64 -6.27 -1.57 10.64
N LYS A 65 -7.47 -1.16 11.11
CA LYS A 65 -8.66 -2.00 11.20
C LYS A 65 -9.53 -1.79 9.97
N ASP A 66 -9.69 -2.82 9.15
CA ASP A 66 -10.51 -2.81 7.94
C ASP A 66 -10.16 -1.71 6.90
N PRO A 67 -8.87 -1.56 6.50
CA PRO A 67 -8.43 -0.56 5.54
C PRO A 67 -9.10 -0.69 4.16
N ASP A 68 -9.64 0.43 3.67
CA ASP A 68 -10.24 0.50 2.33
C ASP A 68 -9.21 0.23 1.23
N TYR A 69 -7.94 0.50 1.51
CA TYR A 69 -6.84 0.15 0.62
C TYR A 69 -6.84 -1.35 0.28
N LEU A 70 -7.19 -2.23 1.21
CA LEU A 70 -7.18 -3.68 0.99
C LEU A 70 -8.51 -4.24 0.46
N LYS A 71 -9.51 -3.40 0.23
CA LYS A 71 -10.81 -3.79 -0.34
C LYS A 71 -10.90 -3.56 -1.85
N LYS A 72 -9.89 -2.91 -2.44
CA LYS A 72 -9.89 -2.48 -3.85
C LYS A 72 -9.16 -3.50 -4.71
N MET A 73 -9.76 -3.92 -5.82
CA MET A 73 -9.16 -4.99 -6.64
C MET A 73 -7.78 -4.62 -7.20
N TRP A 74 -7.58 -3.36 -7.59
CA TRP A 74 -6.32 -2.89 -8.17
C TRP A 74 -5.17 -2.85 -7.14
N THR A 75 -5.44 -2.43 -5.90
CA THR A 75 -4.41 -2.42 -4.84
C THR A 75 -4.02 -3.84 -4.44
N ILE A 76 -5.00 -4.76 -4.36
CA ILE A 76 -4.75 -6.20 -4.15
C ILE A 76 -3.91 -6.75 -5.30
N THR A 77 -4.21 -6.38 -6.54
CA THR A 77 -3.45 -6.81 -7.72
C THR A 77 -1.99 -6.34 -7.65
N VAL A 78 -1.74 -5.07 -7.32
CA VAL A 78 -0.38 -4.53 -7.16
C VAL A 78 0.37 -5.27 -6.04
N LEU A 79 -0.28 -5.49 -4.89
CA LEU A 79 0.30 -6.24 -3.77
C LEU A 79 0.64 -7.68 -4.16
N PHE A 80 -0.27 -8.36 -4.86
CA PHE A 80 -0.04 -9.72 -5.35
C PHE A 80 1.19 -9.78 -6.28
N VAL A 81 1.27 -8.87 -7.26
CA VAL A 81 2.44 -8.81 -8.15
C VAL A 81 3.71 -8.47 -7.36
N ALA A 82 3.65 -7.55 -6.40
CA ALA A 82 4.79 -7.20 -5.55
C ALA A 82 5.30 -8.41 -4.74
N VAL A 83 4.41 -9.22 -4.18
CA VAL A 83 4.77 -10.47 -3.47
C VAL A 83 5.41 -11.49 -4.42
N VAL A 84 4.79 -11.72 -5.59
CA VAL A 84 5.32 -12.65 -6.61
C VAL A 84 6.72 -12.23 -7.08
N GLU A 85 6.92 -10.93 -7.28
CA GLU A 85 8.19 -10.35 -7.72
C GLU A 85 9.18 -10.09 -6.56
N LYS A 86 8.85 -10.50 -5.33
CA LYS A 86 9.70 -10.36 -4.13
C LYS A 86 10.14 -8.92 -3.88
N CYS A 87 9.23 -7.97 -4.07
CA CYS A 87 9.46 -6.57 -3.72
C CYS A 87 9.39 -6.39 -2.19
N ASN A 88 10.06 -5.36 -1.68
CA ASN A 88 9.93 -4.94 -0.30
C ASN A 88 8.63 -4.15 -0.15
N ILE A 89 7.73 -4.60 0.73
CA ILE A 89 6.42 -3.97 0.96
C ILE A 89 6.42 -3.33 2.34
N THR A 90 6.15 -2.03 2.40
CA THR A 90 6.09 -1.24 3.64
C THR A 90 4.68 -0.68 3.80
N PHE A 91 4.00 -1.03 4.88
CA PHE A 91 2.71 -0.44 5.23
C PHE A 91 2.92 0.76 6.15
N VAL A 92 2.30 1.89 5.81
CA VAL A 92 2.36 3.11 6.61
C VAL A 92 0.96 3.45 7.08
N LEU A 93 0.87 3.77 8.37
CA LEU A 93 -0.34 4.18 9.05
C LEU A 93 -0.23 5.65 9.48
N PRO A 94 -1.34 6.39 9.52
CA PRO A 94 -1.38 7.69 10.18
C PRO A 94 -0.90 7.57 11.64
N PRO A 95 -0.28 8.61 12.21
CA PRO A 95 0.26 8.55 13.57
C PRO A 95 -0.77 8.09 14.63
N SER A 96 -2.03 8.51 14.51
CA SER A 96 -3.10 8.09 15.42
C SER A 96 -3.39 6.59 15.33
N GLU A 97 -3.52 6.07 14.11
CA GLU A 97 -3.78 4.66 13.84
C GLU A 97 -2.59 3.77 14.24
N ARG A 98 -1.37 4.27 14.05
CA ARG A 98 -0.16 3.59 14.49
C ARG A 98 -0.12 3.47 16.02
N LEU A 99 -0.45 4.55 16.74
CA LEU A 99 -0.53 4.53 18.20
C LEU A 99 -1.60 3.56 18.70
N GLU A 100 -2.78 3.57 18.06
CA GLU A 100 -3.86 2.65 18.39
C GLU A 100 -3.44 1.19 18.15
N LEU A 101 -2.80 0.89 17.02
CA LEU A 101 -2.27 -0.43 16.71
C LEU A 101 -1.23 -0.88 17.75
N VAL A 102 -0.30 -0.01 18.13
CA VAL A 102 0.72 -0.32 19.16
C VAL A 102 0.06 -0.60 20.51
N ASN A 103 -0.93 0.20 20.89
CA ASN A 103 -1.70 -0.01 22.12
C ASN A 103 -2.46 -1.34 22.07
N GLU A 104 -3.09 -1.67 20.94
CA GLU A 104 -3.81 -2.92 20.75
C GLU A 104 -2.87 -4.13 20.88
N ILE A 105 -1.72 -4.10 20.22
CA ILE A 105 -0.71 -5.15 20.32
C ILE A 105 -0.20 -5.29 21.75
N SER A 106 0.04 -4.17 22.44
CA SER A 106 0.58 -4.16 23.80
C SER A 106 -0.42 -4.70 24.83
N ASN A 107 -1.72 -4.42 24.66
CA ASN A 107 -2.76 -4.78 25.63
C ASN A 107 -3.40 -6.13 25.34
N ASN A 108 -3.64 -6.45 24.07
CA ASN A 108 -4.42 -7.60 23.62
C ASN A 108 -3.62 -8.61 22.78
N GLY A 109 -2.33 -8.36 22.56
CA GLY A 109 -1.46 -9.17 21.72
C GLY A 109 -1.83 -9.06 20.23
N TYR A 110 -1.33 -9.99 19.43
CA TYR A 110 -1.49 -9.95 17.97
C TYR A 110 -2.85 -10.47 17.47
N SER A 111 -3.63 -11.15 18.31
CA SER A 111 -4.82 -11.88 17.88
C SER A 111 -5.84 -10.96 17.19
N ASN A 112 -6.12 -9.79 17.75
CA ASN A 112 -7.10 -8.86 17.18
C ASN A 112 -6.61 -8.19 15.90
N VAL A 113 -5.29 -7.96 15.80
CA VAL A 113 -4.64 -7.45 14.57
C VAL A 113 -4.68 -8.52 13.48
N LEU A 114 -4.40 -9.77 13.83
CA LEU A 114 -4.50 -10.89 12.89
C LEU A 114 -5.93 -11.14 12.46
N LEU A 115 -6.94 -10.86 13.29
CA LEU A 115 -8.35 -10.97 12.92
C LEU A 115 -8.86 -9.81 12.07
N SER A 116 -8.20 -8.65 12.09
CA SER A 116 -8.53 -7.52 11.21
C SER A 116 -7.96 -7.65 9.79
N LEU A 117 -7.10 -8.66 9.53
CA LEU A 117 -6.47 -8.93 8.24
C LEU A 117 -7.21 -9.96 7.33
N PRO A 118 -7.95 -10.97 7.82
CA PRO A 118 -8.61 -11.98 6.97
C PRO A 118 -10.05 -11.63 6.58
N SER A 119 -10.58 -10.46 6.96
CA SER A 119 -11.91 -10.03 6.48
C SER A 119 -11.92 -9.58 5.02
N PHE A 120 -10.76 -9.56 4.34
CA PHE A 120 -10.67 -9.23 2.92
C PHE A 120 -11.12 -10.43 2.07
N ASP A 121 -12.42 -10.50 1.85
CA ASP A 121 -13.01 -11.35 0.84
C ASP A 121 -12.64 -10.79 -0.54
N ILE A 122 -11.59 -11.35 -1.15
CA ILE A 122 -11.09 -10.94 -2.48
C ILE A 122 -12.21 -11.06 -3.53
N GLU A 123 -13.15 -11.99 -3.35
CA GLU A 123 -14.29 -12.16 -4.27
C GLU A 123 -15.29 -10.99 -4.17
N LYS A 124 -15.28 -10.26 -3.05
CA LYS A 124 -16.06 -9.02 -2.84
C LYS A 124 -15.25 -7.76 -3.05
N ALA A 125 -13.98 -7.86 -3.45
CA ALA A 125 -13.16 -6.69 -3.70
C ALA A 125 -13.79 -5.82 -4.79
N GLU A 126 -13.94 -4.53 -4.51
CA GLU A 126 -14.62 -3.64 -5.43
C GLU A 126 -13.71 -3.35 -6.63
N ALA A 127 -14.16 -3.74 -7.82
CA ALA A 127 -13.63 -3.27 -9.09
C ALA A 127 -14.38 -1.99 -9.50
N VAL A 128 -14.30 -0.93 -8.68
CA VAL A 128 -14.98 0.32 -9.00
C VAL A 128 -14.45 0.88 -10.32
N LYS A 129 -15.38 1.11 -11.26
CA LYS A 129 -15.15 1.80 -12.54
C LYS A 129 -14.77 3.25 -12.36
#